data_AF-A0AAW5B1N1-F1
#
_entry.id   AF-A0AAW5B1N1-F1
#
_cell.length_a   1.000
_cell.length_b   1.000
_cell.length_c   1.000
_cell.angle_alpha   90.00
_cell.angle_beta   90.00
_cell.angle_gamma   90.00
#
_symmetry.space_group_name_H-M   'P 1'
#
loop_
_entity.id
_entity.type
_entity.pdbx_description
1 polymer ?
#
loop_
_entity_poly.entity_id
_entity_poly.type
_entity_poly.pdbx_seq_one_letter_code
_entity_poly.pdbx_strand_id
1 'polypeptide(L)'
;MNYIEKNRKESGFVKIGNQTVQKDLNDLAAIGLLTHILSHSPTWRIRKSELHKQFTRRKVDSSWKVLLEHRYIMGFFCHVDGHHEYFYKAADHPFSQSYFETFIGEQKKELEEKGLAVFNIKAIKDSPLVVPDFFSNLQNVQCKPDSAKSATKNETNTKEIHTKKHSLATVNKPANKVDQIINIANEFYADFAAGRWAKEQWHKIIEKYAREFVDNDRNVPDNKLKAYVYGSLKKIAEHHDYKNSEEYADYKRVVKEMFVDHGV
;
A
#
# COMPACT_ATOMS: atom_id res chain seq x y z
N MET A 1 20.26 4.69 -10.05
CA MET A 1 20.14 4.81 -8.58
C MET A 1 21.18 3.97 -7.87
N ASN A 2 21.66 4.38 -6.68
CA ASN A 2 22.27 3.46 -5.71
C ASN A 2 21.22 3.15 -4.63
N TYR A 3 21.14 1.89 -4.20
CA TYR A 3 20.24 1.42 -3.14
C TYR A 3 20.98 1.05 -1.85
N ILE A 4 22.30 0.86 -1.91
CA ILE A 4 23.16 0.59 -0.76
C ILE A 4 24.27 1.62 -0.68
N GLU A 5 24.41 2.25 0.48
CA GLU A 5 25.40 3.28 0.78
C GLU A 5 26.39 2.78 1.85
N LYS A 6 27.67 3.10 1.66
CA LYS A 6 28.78 2.62 2.49
C LYS A 6 29.83 3.74 2.55
N ASN A 7 30.29 4.13 3.74
CA ASN A 7 31.26 5.22 3.91
C ASN A 7 32.64 4.90 3.30
N ARG A 8 32.97 3.62 3.09
CA ARG A 8 34.21 3.18 2.43
C ARG A 8 33.94 2.03 1.46
N LYS A 9 34.54 2.11 0.27
CA LYS A 9 34.53 1.05 -0.74
C LYS A 9 35.87 0.32 -0.71
N GLU A 10 35.92 -0.78 0.04
CA GLU A 10 37.06 -1.70 0.07
C GLU A 10 36.60 -3.07 -0.45
N SER A 11 37.44 -3.74 -1.23
CA SER A 11 37.10 -5.02 -1.86
C SER A 11 37.26 -6.20 -0.91
N GLY A 12 36.35 -7.18 -1.01
CA GLY A 12 36.44 -8.48 -0.32
C GLY A 12 35.80 -8.55 1.08
N PHE A 13 35.53 -7.42 1.75
CA PHE A 13 35.00 -7.41 3.11
C PHE A 13 33.91 -6.36 3.33
N VAL A 14 32.93 -6.68 4.17
CA VAL A 14 31.95 -5.71 4.69
C VAL A 14 32.49 -5.11 5.98
N LYS A 15 32.54 -3.79 6.07
CA LYS A 15 32.83 -3.06 7.31
C LYS A 15 31.55 -2.44 7.85
N ILE A 16 31.36 -2.53 9.17
CA ILE A 16 30.30 -1.86 9.91
C ILE A 16 30.96 -1.12 11.07
N GLY A 17 30.46 0.06 11.44
CA GLY A 17 31.00 0.85 12.54
C GLY A 17 30.79 0.19 13.89
N ASN A 18 31.78 0.28 14.79
CA ASN A 18 31.65 -0.25 16.16
C ASN A 18 30.44 0.34 16.90
N GLN A 19 30.08 1.61 16.65
CA GLN A 19 28.87 2.25 17.19
C GLN A 19 27.60 1.45 16.84
N THR A 20 27.44 1.06 15.56
CA THR A 20 26.32 0.25 15.08
C THR A 20 26.22 -1.11 15.77
N VAL A 21 27.36 -1.79 15.96
CA VAL A 21 27.43 -3.17 16.48
C VAL A 21 27.42 -3.24 18.01
N GLN A 22 27.89 -2.20 18.70
CA GLN A 22 28.10 -2.21 20.17
C GLN A 22 27.14 -1.32 20.95
N LYS A 23 26.39 -0.43 20.30
CA LYS A 23 25.48 0.51 20.98
C LYS A 23 24.12 0.65 20.30
N ASP A 24 24.10 0.75 18.96
CA ASP A 24 22.84 1.04 18.26
C ASP A 24 21.98 -0.22 18.07
N LEU A 25 22.54 -1.31 17.56
CA LEU A 25 21.81 -2.54 17.27
C LEU A 25 22.09 -3.63 18.30
N ASN A 26 21.05 -4.09 18.99
CA ASN A 26 21.16 -5.15 20.02
C ASN A 26 20.62 -6.53 19.56
N ASP A 27 19.98 -6.65 18.38
CA ASP A 27 19.69 -7.96 17.77
C ASP A 27 20.84 -8.39 16.85
N LEU A 28 21.52 -9.47 17.22
CA LEU A 28 22.59 -10.09 16.43
C LEU A 28 22.15 -10.40 14.98
N ALA A 29 20.86 -10.68 14.75
CA ALA A 29 20.37 -10.92 13.39
C ALA A 29 19.97 -9.66 12.63
N ALA A 30 19.70 -8.52 13.30
CA ALA A 30 19.64 -7.22 12.64
C ALA A 30 21.04 -6.82 12.15
N ILE A 31 22.07 -7.04 12.97
CA ILE A 31 23.48 -6.88 12.57
C ILE A 31 23.81 -7.82 11.40
N GLY A 32 23.47 -9.11 11.48
CA GLY A 32 23.71 -10.08 10.42
C GLY A 32 22.97 -9.76 9.10
N LEU A 33 21.70 -9.37 9.19
CA LEU A 33 20.89 -8.97 8.03
C LEU A 33 21.43 -7.68 7.38
N LEU A 34 21.82 -6.70 8.19
CA LEU A 34 22.47 -5.49 7.69
C LEU A 34 23.80 -5.83 7.02
N THR A 35 24.64 -6.66 7.63
CA THR A 35 25.92 -7.13 7.05
C THR A 35 25.70 -7.81 5.70
N HIS A 36 24.67 -8.67 5.60
CA HIS A 36 24.32 -9.33 4.34
C HIS A 36 23.87 -8.32 3.28
N ILE A 37 22.96 -7.38 3.61
CA ILE A 37 22.52 -6.34 2.67
C ILE A 37 23.72 -5.48 2.23
N LEU A 38 24.56 -5.05 3.16
CA LEU A 38 25.80 -4.30 2.90
C LEU A 38 26.91 -5.14 2.22
N SER A 39 26.72 -6.44 1.98
CA SER A 39 27.65 -7.24 1.16
C SER A 39 27.41 -7.06 -0.34
N HIS A 40 26.18 -6.76 -0.76
CA HIS A 40 25.81 -6.60 -2.16
C HIS A 40 26.37 -5.34 -2.82
N SER A 41 26.26 -5.29 -4.16
CA SER A 41 26.58 -4.10 -4.96
C SER A 41 25.78 -2.86 -4.50
N PRO A 42 26.35 -1.64 -4.53
CA PRO A 42 25.60 -0.39 -4.37
C PRO A 42 24.37 -0.27 -5.27
N THR A 43 24.36 -0.94 -6.42
CA THR A 43 23.27 -0.97 -7.40
C THR A 43 22.25 -2.11 -7.19
N TRP A 44 22.48 -3.04 -6.26
CA TRP A 44 21.52 -4.14 -6.03
C TRP A 44 20.23 -3.61 -5.41
N ARG A 45 19.11 -3.77 -6.13
CA ARG A 45 17.81 -3.28 -5.68
C ARG A 45 17.24 -4.21 -4.60
N ILE A 46 17.32 -3.77 -3.35
CA ILE A 46 16.91 -4.55 -2.18
C ILE A 46 15.44 -4.95 -2.28
N ARG A 47 15.17 -6.26 -2.29
CA ARG A 47 13.81 -6.84 -2.29
C ARG A 47 13.62 -7.79 -1.12
N LYS A 48 12.61 -7.53 -0.29
CA LYS A 48 12.33 -8.37 0.89
C LYS A 48 12.00 -9.82 0.54
N SER A 49 11.37 -10.03 -0.62
CA SER A 49 11.05 -11.36 -1.17
C SER A 49 12.29 -12.17 -1.58
N GLU A 50 13.40 -11.55 -1.95
CA GLU A 50 14.67 -12.24 -2.22
C GLU A 50 15.32 -12.68 -0.90
N LEU A 51 15.32 -11.80 0.11
CA LEU A 51 15.76 -12.14 1.47
C LEU A 51 14.91 -13.25 2.11
N HIS A 52 13.60 -13.29 1.84
CA HIS A 52 12.70 -14.37 2.28
C HIS A 52 12.94 -15.72 1.59
N LYS A 53 13.68 -15.78 0.47
CA LYS A 53 14.12 -17.05 -0.14
C LYS A 53 15.37 -17.60 0.54
N GLN A 54 16.30 -16.74 0.94
CA GLN A 54 17.58 -17.14 1.54
C GLN A 54 17.49 -17.34 3.06
N PHE A 55 16.63 -16.58 3.75
CA PHE A 55 16.48 -16.60 5.20
C PHE A 55 15.01 -16.73 5.62
N THR A 56 14.75 -17.35 6.77
CA THR A 56 13.37 -17.60 7.21
C THR A 56 12.59 -16.28 7.37
N ARG A 57 11.41 -16.22 6.75
CA ARG A 57 10.57 -15.00 6.73
C ARG A 57 10.40 -14.36 8.11
N ARG A 58 10.17 -15.17 9.17
CA ARG A 58 10.02 -14.68 10.55
C ARG A 58 11.26 -13.90 11.02
N LYS A 59 12.47 -14.38 10.72
CA LYS A 59 13.72 -13.74 11.18
C LYS A 59 14.07 -12.51 10.34
N VAL A 60 13.82 -12.57 9.02
CA VAL A 60 13.91 -11.37 8.17
C VAL A 60 12.92 -10.30 8.62
N ASP A 61 11.65 -10.66 8.84
CA ASP A 61 10.61 -9.70 9.21
C ASP A 61 10.87 -9.07 10.59
N SER A 62 11.37 -9.82 11.58
CA SER A 62 11.76 -9.27 12.89
C SER A 62 12.98 -8.35 12.82
N SER A 63 14.05 -8.79 12.15
CA SER A 63 15.32 -8.06 12.14
C SER A 63 15.26 -6.85 11.20
N TRP A 64 14.45 -6.91 10.13
CA TRP A 64 14.14 -5.76 9.28
C TRP A 64 13.39 -4.66 10.04
N LYS A 65 12.50 -5.01 10.96
CA LYS A 65 11.81 -4.03 11.81
C LYS A 65 12.81 -3.23 12.66
N VAL A 66 13.74 -3.91 13.33
CA VAL A 66 14.81 -3.25 14.12
C VAL A 66 15.63 -2.30 13.23
N LEU A 67 15.97 -2.71 12.01
CA LEU A 67 16.74 -1.86 11.08
C LEU A 67 15.95 -0.64 10.57
N LEU A 68 14.61 -0.69 10.50
CA LEU A 68 13.76 0.48 10.23
C LEU A 68 13.68 1.41 11.45
N GLU A 69 13.44 0.87 12.65
CA GLU A 69 13.33 1.64 13.90
C GLU A 69 14.63 2.42 14.20
N HIS A 70 15.78 1.79 13.95
CA HIS A 70 17.11 2.41 14.09
C HIS A 70 17.59 3.13 12.81
N ARG A 71 16.75 3.26 11.78
CA ARG A 71 17.01 3.98 10.51
C ARG A 71 18.22 3.52 9.69
N TYR A 72 18.73 2.31 9.92
CA TYR A 72 19.76 1.68 9.08
C TYR A 72 19.20 1.17 7.75
N ILE A 73 17.89 0.93 7.70
CA ILE A 73 17.10 0.82 6.48
C ILE A 73 16.07 1.96 6.49
N MET A 74 15.82 2.56 5.33
CA MET A 74 14.66 3.41 5.09
C MET A 74 13.91 2.96 3.84
N GLY A 75 12.66 3.38 3.70
CA GLY A 75 11.89 3.07 2.51
C GLY A 75 10.47 3.63 2.52
N PHE A 76 9.89 3.62 1.34
CA PHE A 76 8.48 3.97 1.10
C PHE A 76 7.87 2.93 0.15
N PHE A 77 6.54 2.90 0.09
CA PHE A 77 5.82 2.28 -1.01
C PHE A 77 4.96 3.35 -1.70
N CYS A 78 4.68 3.12 -2.97
CA CYS A 78 3.73 3.92 -3.74
C CYS A 78 2.92 3.01 -4.65
N HIS A 79 1.98 3.59 -5.39
CA HIS A 79 1.43 2.95 -6.57
C HIS A 79 2.14 3.50 -7.80
N VAL A 80 2.52 2.59 -8.70
CA VAL A 80 3.05 2.89 -10.04
C VAL A 80 2.11 2.16 -11.01
N ASP A 81 1.39 2.91 -11.83
CA ASP A 81 0.38 2.40 -12.78
C ASP A 81 -0.63 1.42 -12.15
N GLY A 82 -1.04 1.73 -10.92
CA GLY A 82 -1.97 0.90 -10.12
C GLY A 82 -1.30 -0.14 -9.22
N HIS A 83 -0.12 -0.64 -9.59
CA HIS A 83 0.60 -1.68 -8.87
C HIS A 83 1.34 -1.12 -7.63
N HIS A 84 1.31 -1.87 -6.52
CA HIS A 84 2.10 -1.53 -5.33
C HIS A 84 3.58 -1.80 -5.59
N GLU A 85 4.39 -0.74 -5.59
CA GLU A 85 5.84 -0.84 -5.78
C GLU A 85 6.59 -0.32 -4.54
N TYR A 86 7.67 -1.03 -4.19
CA TYR A 86 8.41 -0.83 -2.94
C TYR A 86 9.83 -0.32 -3.20
N PHE A 87 10.24 0.71 -2.46
CA PHE A 87 11.53 1.38 -2.60
C PHE A 87 12.24 1.42 -1.25
N TYR A 88 13.47 0.91 -1.23
CA TYR A 88 14.28 0.78 -0.02
C TYR A 88 15.71 1.27 -0.26
N LYS A 89 16.31 1.85 0.78
CA LYS A 89 17.76 2.09 0.90
C LYS A 89 18.29 1.49 2.20
N ALA A 90 19.54 1.06 2.20
CA ALA A 90 20.27 0.60 3.38
C ALA A 90 21.65 1.25 3.45
N ALA A 91 22.11 1.56 4.66
CA ALA A 91 23.41 2.19 4.89
C ALA A 91 24.15 1.60 6.09
N ASP A 92 25.45 1.86 6.18
CA ASP A 92 26.30 1.61 7.35
C ASP A 92 26.13 2.66 8.47
N HIS A 93 25.17 3.57 8.33
CA HIS A 93 24.86 4.66 9.26
C HIS A 93 23.35 4.99 9.25
N PRO A 94 22.77 5.58 10.31
CA PRO A 94 21.35 5.94 10.36
C PRO A 94 20.97 7.07 9.39
N PHE A 95 19.89 6.90 8.63
CA PHE A 95 19.36 7.92 7.72
C PHE A 95 18.68 9.10 8.44
N SER A 96 18.78 10.30 7.85
CA SER A 96 18.07 11.50 8.28
C SER A 96 16.71 11.66 7.57
N GLN A 97 15.84 12.48 8.15
CA GLN A 97 14.55 12.85 7.54
C GLN A 97 14.74 13.55 6.18
N SER A 98 15.61 14.57 6.10
CA SER A 98 15.88 15.27 4.83
C SER A 98 16.47 14.36 3.75
N TYR A 99 17.22 13.31 4.13
CA TYR A 99 17.73 12.34 3.18
C TYR A 99 16.64 11.41 2.64
N PHE A 100 15.69 11.01 3.50
CA PHE A 100 14.50 10.25 3.09
C PHE A 100 13.61 11.04 2.12
N GLU A 101 13.40 12.33 2.39
CA GLU A 101 12.65 13.23 1.51
C GLU A 101 13.31 13.40 0.14
N THR A 102 14.63 13.55 0.12
CA THR A 102 15.43 13.58 -1.11
C THR A 102 15.26 12.28 -1.91
N PHE A 103 15.38 11.12 -1.24
CA PHE A 103 15.22 9.80 -1.86
C PHE A 103 13.83 9.57 -2.48
N ILE A 104 12.75 10.04 -1.83
CA ILE A 104 11.40 9.99 -2.41
C ILE A 104 11.34 10.88 -3.66
N GLY A 105 11.91 12.09 -3.61
CA GLY A 105 11.96 13.02 -4.74
C GLY A 105 12.71 12.45 -5.94
N GLU A 106 13.90 11.88 -5.71
CA GLU A 106 14.71 11.20 -6.72
C GLU A 106 13.95 10.05 -7.40
N GLN A 107 13.37 9.13 -6.62
CA GLN A 107 12.65 7.98 -7.18
C GLN A 107 11.33 8.36 -7.84
N LYS A 108 10.60 9.36 -7.32
CA LYS A 108 9.41 9.90 -7.99
C LYS A 108 9.77 10.47 -9.36
N LYS A 109 10.82 11.30 -9.44
CA LYS A 109 11.31 11.87 -10.70
C LYS A 109 11.77 10.79 -11.69
N GLU A 110 12.50 9.78 -11.21
CA GLU A 110 12.96 8.65 -12.05
C GLU A 110 11.82 7.77 -12.61
N LEU A 111 10.61 7.85 -12.03
CA LEU A 111 9.41 7.16 -12.51
C LEU A 111 8.59 8.04 -13.45
N GLU A 112 8.42 9.33 -13.11
CA GLU A 112 7.74 10.31 -13.95
C GLU A 112 8.49 10.55 -15.28
N GLU A 113 9.83 10.55 -15.27
CA GLU A 113 10.67 10.60 -16.49
C GLU A 113 10.53 9.35 -17.38
N LYS A 114 9.99 8.24 -16.85
CA LYS A 114 9.63 7.04 -17.62
C LYS A 114 8.16 7.03 -18.06
N GLY A 115 7.42 8.11 -17.81
CA GLY A 115 6.00 8.24 -18.13
C GLY A 115 5.05 7.51 -17.19
N LEU A 116 5.53 6.98 -16.05
CA LEU A 116 4.77 6.14 -15.13
C LEU A 116 3.98 6.99 -14.13
N ALA A 117 2.72 6.65 -13.87
CA ALA A 117 1.85 7.40 -12.96
C ALA A 117 2.10 7.00 -11.49
N VAL A 118 2.73 7.90 -10.72
CA VAL A 118 3.08 7.68 -9.30
C VAL A 118 2.06 8.32 -8.36
N PHE A 119 1.47 7.55 -7.45
CA PHE A 119 0.49 8.07 -6.47
C PHE A 119 0.49 7.32 -5.12
N ASN A 120 -0.15 7.91 -4.10
CA ASN A 120 -0.33 7.33 -2.76
C ASN A 120 1.02 6.88 -2.12
N ILE A 121 2.01 7.77 -2.12
CA ILE A 121 3.33 7.56 -1.51
C ILE A 121 3.19 7.52 0.02
N LYS A 122 3.70 6.45 0.65
CA LYS A 122 3.60 6.21 2.10
C LYS A 122 4.86 5.57 2.66
N ALA A 123 5.24 5.96 3.89
CA ALA A 123 6.33 5.34 4.62
C ALA A 123 6.06 3.84 4.85
N ILE A 124 7.13 3.05 4.93
CA ILE A 124 7.02 1.63 5.29
C ILE A 124 6.61 1.50 6.75
N LYS A 125 5.72 0.54 7.05
CA LYS A 125 5.29 0.22 8.41
C LYS A 125 6.52 0.01 9.32
N ASP A 126 6.43 0.50 10.56
CA ASP A 126 7.50 0.45 11.57
C ASP A 126 8.71 1.36 11.26
N SER A 127 8.65 2.19 10.21
CA SER A 127 9.62 3.28 9.99
C SER A 127 9.30 4.51 10.85
N PRO A 128 10.28 5.15 11.49
CA PRO A 128 10.12 6.41 12.23
C PRO A 128 10.25 7.66 11.33
N LEU A 129 10.37 7.48 10.01
CA LEU A 129 10.53 8.56 9.03
C LEU A 129 9.16 8.89 8.41
N VAL A 130 8.88 10.19 8.26
CA VAL A 130 7.58 10.68 7.79
C VAL A 130 7.65 10.98 6.29
N VAL A 131 6.59 10.70 5.53
CA VAL A 131 6.46 11.20 4.15
C VAL A 131 5.82 12.59 4.19
N PRO A 132 6.49 13.66 3.71
CA PRO A 132 5.92 14.99 3.64
C PRO A 132 4.57 15.08 2.92
N ASP A 133 3.76 16.05 3.33
CA ASP A 133 2.41 16.23 2.79
C ASP A 133 2.36 16.55 1.29
N PHE A 134 3.44 17.08 0.72
CA PHE A 134 3.55 17.33 -0.73
C PHE A 134 3.76 16.05 -1.56
N PHE A 135 4.20 14.94 -0.93
CA PHE A 135 4.23 13.62 -1.57
C PHE A 135 2.95 12.80 -1.27
N SER A 136 2.28 13.03 -0.14
CA SER A 136 1.05 12.31 0.21
C SER A 136 -0.18 12.82 -0.55
N ASN A 137 -0.27 14.13 -0.86
CA ASN A 137 -1.47 14.79 -1.39
C ASN A 137 -1.50 15.00 -2.92
N LEU A 138 -0.81 14.19 -3.72
CA LEU A 138 -0.84 14.31 -5.20
C LEU A 138 -2.05 13.61 -5.86
N GLN A 139 -3.25 13.85 -5.30
CA GLN A 139 -4.50 13.64 -6.04
C GLN A 139 -5.64 14.54 -5.49
N ASN A 140 -5.55 15.86 -5.72
CA ASN A 140 -6.69 16.80 -5.56
C ASN A 140 -6.57 18.10 -6.37
N VAL A 141 -5.68 18.19 -7.37
CA VAL A 141 -5.64 19.35 -8.29
C VAL A 141 -6.72 19.20 -9.37
N GLN A 142 -7.96 19.41 -8.97
CA GLN A 142 -9.07 19.70 -9.88
C GLN A 142 -9.80 20.91 -9.31
N CYS A 143 -9.76 22.01 -10.05
CA CYS A 143 -10.03 23.34 -9.52
C CYS A 143 -11.44 23.48 -8.93
N LYS A 144 -11.52 24.11 -7.76
CA LYS A 144 -12.78 24.63 -7.21
C LYS A 144 -12.76 26.16 -7.24
N PRO A 145 -13.74 26.83 -7.88
CA PRO A 145 -14.09 28.18 -7.48
C PRO A 145 -14.77 28.15 -6.10
N ASP A 146 -14.68 29.25 -5.36
CA ASP A 146 -15.16 29.35 -3.98
C ASP A 146 -16.69 29.25 -3.83
N SER A 147 -17.13 28.66 -2.71
CA SER A 147 -18.37 29.08 -2.06
C SER A 147 -18.34 28.81 -0.55
N ALA A 148 -19.21 29.52 0.17
CA ALA A 148 -19.00 29.91 1.57
C ALA A 148 -19.15 28.80 2.64
N LYS A 149 -18.51 29.10 3.77
CA LYS A 149 -18.66 28.52 5.11
C LYS A 149 -20.12 28.21 5.50
N SER A 150 -20.32 27.14 6.26
CA SER A 150 -21.28 27.11 7.39
C SER A 150 -20.98 25.95 8.36
N ALA A 151 -21.25 26.18 9.64
CA ALA A 151 -21.24 25.15 10.71
C ALA A 151 -22.66 24.52 10.82
N THR A 152 -22.96 23.49 11.63
CA THR A 152 -22.91 23.51 13.11
C THR A 152 -23.17 22.11 13.71
N LYS A 153 -22.51 21.83 14.85
CA LYS A 153 -22.70 20.81 15.93
C LYS A 153 -23.64 19.58 15.76
N ASN A 154 -23.04 18.41 16.03
CA ASN A 154 -23.38 17.28 16.91
C ASN A 154 -24.70 17.26 17.73
N GLU A 155 -25.28 16.05 17.91
CA GLU A 155 -25.69 15.36 19.19
C GLU A 155 -26.56 14.11 18.84
N THR A 156 -26.10 12.84 18.95
CA THR A 156 -25.95 11.86 20.07
C THR A 156 -27.19 11.06 20.56
N ASN A 157 -27.16 9.73 20.30
CA ASN A 157 -27.79 8.60 21.04
C ASN A 157 -29.35 8.46 20.96
N THR A 158 -30.00 7.30 21.17
CA THR A 158 -29.64 6.04 21.87
C THR A 158 -30.30 4.76 21.26
N LYS A 159 -29.86 3.56 21.72
CA LYS A 159 -30.38 2.16 21.55
C LYS A 159 -31.91 1.97 21.79
N GLU A 160 -32.65 0.88 21.46
CA GLU A 160 -32.55 -0.38 20.65
C GLU A 160 -34.01 -0.99 20.49
N ILE A 161 -34.40 -2.24 20.10
CA ILE A 161 -33.75 -3.58 19.98
C ILE A 161 -34.25 -4.48 18.81
N HIS A 162 -35.19 -5.44 19.00
CA HIS A 162 -35.49 -6.55 18.05
C HIS A 162 -36.97 -6.97 17.96
N THR A 163 -37.41 -7.37 16.75
CA THR A 163 -38.13 -8.67 16.50
C THR A 163 -38.07 -9.04 15.00
N LYS A 164 -38.67 -10.16 14.55
CA LYS A 164 -38.29 -10.89 13.32
C LYS A 164 -39.30 -10.88 12.14
N LYS A 165 -38.70 -10.90 10.93
CA LYS A 165 -39.13 -11.52 9.65
C LYS A 165 -40.09 -10.81 8.66
N HIS A 166 -39.77 -11.05 7.39
CA HIS A 166 -40.53 -10.88 6.13
C HIS A 166 -40.83 -9.48 5.54
N SER A 167 -39.87 -9.04 4.72
CA SER A 167 -40.06 -8.62 3.32
C SER A 167 -41.25 -7.72 2.94
N LEU A 168 -40.99 -6.41 2.88
CA LEU A 168 -41.35 -5.54 1.75
C LEU A 168 -40.40 -4.32 1.73
N ALA A 169 -40.45 -3.49 0.68
CA ALA A 169 -39.46 -2.44 0.46
C ALA A 169 -39.70 -1.19 1.32
N THR A 170 -38.84 -0.98 2.33
CA THR A 170 -38.83 0.23 3.16
C THR A 170 -37.39 0.74 3.29
N VAL A 171 -37.16 2.04 3.05
CA VAL A 171 -35.83 2.67 3.16
C VAL A 171 -35.50 2.93 4.64
N ASN A 172 -35.21 1.86 5.38
CA ASN A 172 -34.75 1.96 6.76
C ASN A 172 -33.37 2.62 6.81
N LYS A 173 -33.22 3.64 7.67
CA LYS A 173 -31.96 4.33 7.88
C LYS A 173 -30.93 3.31 8.42
N PRO A 174 -29.87 2.96 7.66
CA PRO A 174 -28.94 1.89 8.02
C PRO A 174 -28.24 2.15 9.36
N ALA A 175 -28.28 1.14 10.24
CA ALA A 175 -27.88 1.25 11.64
C ALA A 175 -26.35 1.24 11.86
N ASN A 176 -25.58 0.73 10.89
CA ASN A 176 -24.12 0.73 10.91
C ASN A 176 -23.55 1.25 9.57
N LYS A 177 -22.30 1.74 9.57
CA LYS A 177 -21.60 2.23 8.37
C LYS A 177 -21.38 1.11 7.34
N VAL A 178 -21.30 -0.15 7.79
CA VAL A 178 -21.32 -1.34 6.90
C VAL A 178 -22.61 -1.38 6.08
N ASP A 179 -23.78 -1.25 6.71
CA ASP A 179 -25.08 -1.29 6.03
C ASP A 179 -25.28 -0.08 5.10
N GLN A 180 -24.76 1.10 5.48
CA GLN A 180 -24.72 2.28 4.62
C GLN A 180 -24.00 1.98 3.30
N ILE A 181 -22.81 1.37 3.39
CA ILE A 181 -21.99 1.04 2.23
C ILE A 181 -22.64 -0.06 1.38
N ILE A 182 -23.24 -1.08 1.99
CA ILE A 182 -23.96 -2.15 1.28
C ILE A 182 -25.18 -1.59 0.53
N ASN A 183 -25.97 -0.72 1.16
CA ASN A 183 -27.12 -0.10 0.51
C ASN A 183 -26.70 0.78 -0.67
N ILE A 184 -25.73 1.69 -0.45
CA ILE A 184 -25.14 2.55 -1.49
C ILE A 184 -24.57 1.70 -2.64
N ALA A 185 -23.90 0.59 -2.34
CA ALA A 185 -23.32 -0.27 -3.37
C ALA A 185 -24.40 -0.92 -4.23
N ASN A 186 -25.50 -1.39 -3.63
CA ASN A 186 -26.60 -2.02 -4.38
C ASN A 186 -27.34 -1.05 -5.32
N GLU A 187 -27.30 0.27 -5.08
CA GLU A 187 -27.80 1.26 -6.05
C GLU A 187 -27.07 1.15 -7.40
N PHE A 188 -25.79 0.77 -7.39
CA PHE A 188 -24.94 0.63 -8.59
C PHE A 188 -24.85 -0.82 -9.11
N TYR A 189 -25.79 -1.70 -8.73
CA TYR A 189 -25.83 -3.09 -9.20
C TYR A 189 -25.92 -3.18 -10.73
N ALA A 190 -26.74 -2.32 -11.35
CA ALA A 190 -26.92 -2.31 -12.80
C ALA A 190 -25.65 -1.93 -13.55
N ASP A 191 -24.90 -0.94 -13.04
CA ASP A 191 -23.69 -0.41 -13.69
C ASP A 191 -22.50 -1.39 -13.60
N PHE A 192 -22.31 -1.98 -12.41
CA PHE A 192 -21.11 -2.74 -12.10
C PHE A 192 -21.32 -4.26 -12.07
N ALA A 193 -22.47 -4.76 -11.61
CA ALA A 193 -22.65 -6.21 -11.40
C ALA A 193 -23.24 -6.94 -12.61
N ALA A 194 -24.10 -6.28 -13.40
CA ALA A 194 -24.72 -6.85 -14.59
C ALA A 194 -23.65 -7.36 -15.58
N GLY A 195 -23.85 -8.57 -16.11
CA GLY A 195 -22.90 -9.24 -16.99
C GLY A 195 -21.62 -9.78 -16.32
N ARG A 196 -21.21 -9.24 -15.16
CA ARG A 196 -19.96 -9.64 -14.47
C ARG A 196 -20.14 -10.73 -13.43
N TRP A 197 -21.20 -10.67 -12.62
CA TRP A 197 -21.38 -11.56 -11.47
C TRP A 197 -22.82 -12.01 -11.28
N ALA A 198 -22.99 -13.25 -10.80
CA ALA A 198 -24.24 -13.69 -10.21
C ALA A 198 -24.55 -12.86 -8.93
N LYS A 199 -25.82 -12.64 -8.64
CA LYS A 199 -26.29 -11.78 -7.53
C LYS A 199 -25.70 -12.16 -6.16
N GLU A 200 -25.50 -13.45 -5.89
CA GLU A 200 -24.84 -13.91 -4.67
C GLU A 200 -23.35 -13.54 -4.60
N GLN A 201 -22.65 -13.61 -5.72
CA GLN A 201 -21.22 -13.27 -5.80
C GLN A 201 -21.04 -11.76 -5.65
N TRP A 202 -21.90 -10.95 -6.27
CA TRP A 202 -21.97 -9.52 -5.99
C TRP A 202 -22.18 -9.22 -4.51
N HIS A 203 -23.15 -9.89 -3.85
CA HIS A 203 -23.41 -9.69 -2.44
C HIS A 203 -22.17 -9.96 -1.57
N LYS A 204 -21.49 -11.10 -1.82
CA LYS A 204 -20.22 -11.47 -1.16
C LYS A 204 -19.12 -10.43 -1.39
N ILE A 205 -19.03 -9.83 -2.59
CA ILE A 205 -18.08 -8.76 -2.91
C ILE A 205 -18.37 -7.50 -2.10
N ILE A 206 -19.60 -6.99 -2.11
CA ILE A 206 -19.93 -5.73 -1.42
C ILE A 206 -19.94 -5.86 0.11
N GLU A 207 -20.33 -7.01 0.65
CA GLU A 207 -20.30 -7.30 2.09
C GLU A 207 -18.86 -7.43 2.60
N LYS A 208 -17.94 -7.97 1.78
CA LYS A 208 -16.51 -7.96 2.08
C LYS A 208 -15.94 -6.54 2.01
N TYR A 209 -16.22 -5.79 0.93
CA TYR A 209 -15.77 -4.41 0.76
C TYR A 209 -16.25 -3.48 1.89
N ALA A 210 -17.51 -3.61 2.32
CA ALA A 210 -18.07 -2.80 3.41
C ALA A 210 -17.42 -3.10 4.77
N ARG A 211 -17.04 -4.35 5.04
CA ARG A 211 -16.23 -4.71 6.21
C ARG A 211 -14.82 -4.15 6.12
N GLU A 212 -14.09 -4.43 5.03
CA GLU A 212 -12.74 -3.90 4.81
C GLU A 212 -12.68 -2.35 4.82
N PHE A 213 -13.77 -1.66 4.48
CA PHE A 213 -13.86 -0.21 4.62
C PHE A 213 -13.84 0.25 6.09
N VAL A 214 -14.60 -0.43 6.96
CA VAL A 214 -14.71 -0.11 8.39
C VAL A 214 -13.50 -0.62 9.17
N ASP A 215 -13.02 -1.83 8.88
CA ASP A 215 -11.86 -2.45 9.53
C ASP A 215 -10.54 -1.68 9.29
N ASN A 216 -10.47 -0.89 8.22
CA ASN A 216 -9.34 0.01 7.91
C ASN A 216 -9.59 1.47 8.34
N ASP A 217 -10.57 1.73 9.21
CA ASP A 217 -10.96 3.06 9.74
C ASP A 217 -11.01 4.17 8.67
N ARG A 218 -11.70 3.90 7.54
CA ARG A 218 -11.78 4.86 6.44
C ARG A 218 -12.71 6.02 6.76
N ASN A 219 -12.14 7.11 7.29
CA ASN A 219 -12.84 8.36 7.54
C ASN A 219 -13.21 9.12 6.24
N VAL A 220 -14.20 8.60 5.52
CA VAL A 220 -14.92 9.34 4.46
C VAL A 220 -16.19 9.95 5.07
N PRO A 221 -16.42 11.28 4.92
CA PRO A 221 -17.67 11.93 5.29
C PRO A 221 -18.87 11.40 4.49
N ASP A 222 -20.02 11.28 5.13
CA ASP A 222 -21.20 10.59 4.58
C ASP A 222 -21.68 11.21 3.25
N ASN A 223 -21.59 12.54 3.10
CA ASN A 223 -21.93 13.24 1.86
C ASN A 223 -20.98 12.94 0.67
N LYS A 224 -19.81 12.35 0.92
CA LYS A 224 -18.87 11.84 -0.09
C LYS A 224 -18.89 10.32 -0.20
N LEU A 225 -19.50 9.61 0.75
CA LEU A 225 -19.49 8.15 0.83
C LEU A 225 -20.03 7.50 -0.45
N LYS A 226 -21.13 8.02 -1.01
CA LYS A 226 -21.71 7.52 -2.28
C LYS A 226 -20.75 7.61 -3.47
N ALA A 227 -20.06 8.75 -3.64
CA ALA A 227 -19.07 8.93 -4.70
C ALA A 227 -17.82 8.06 -4.48
N TYR A 228 -17.38 7.88 -3.24
CA TYR A 228 -16.26 7.00 -2.90
C TYR A 228 -16.58 5.52 -3.16
N VAL A 229 -17.79 5.07 -2.81
CA VAL A 229 -18.26 3.71 -3.11
C VAL A 229 -18.34 3.49 -4.61
N TYR A 230 -18.93 4.42 -5.38
CA TYR A 230 -18.96 4.36 -6.85
C TYR A 230 -17.54 4.20 -7.44
N GLY A 231 -16.61 5.07 -7.06
CA GLY A 231 -15.21 5.02 -7.54
C GLY A 231 -14.44 3.75 -7.11
N SER A 232 -14.85 3.12 -6.01
CA SER A 232 -14.27 1.85 -5.55
C SER A 232 -14.84 0.66 -6.31
N LEU A 233 -16.16 0.62 -6.52
CA LEU A 233 -16.85 -0.42 -7.29
C LEU A 233 -16.43 -0.40 -8.77
N LYS A 234 -16.24 0.79 -9.36
CA LYS A 234 -15.68 0.94 -10.71
C LYS A 234 -14.35 0.22 -10.85
N LYS A 235 -13.40 0.45 -9.93
CA LYS A 235 -12.09 -0.24 -9.94
C LYS A 235 -12.18 -1.75 -9.72
N ILE A 236 -13.16 -2.22 -8.95
CA ILE A 236 -13.41 -3.65 -8.74
C ILE A 236 -13.95 -4.30 -10.03
N ALA A 237 -14.82 -3.61 -10.77
CA ALA A 237 -15.32 -4.04 -12.07
C ALA A 237 -14.21 -4.01 -13.15
N GLU A 238 -13.47 -2.91 -13.29
CA GLU A 238 -12.35 -2.78 -14.24
C GLU A 238 -11.28 -3.86 -14.04
N HIS A 239 -10.90 -4.14 -12.78
CA HIS A 239 -9.94 -5.19 -12.46
C HIS A 239 -10.47 -6.62 -12.70
N HIS A 240 -11.79 -6.80 -12.67
CA HIS A 240 -12.42 -8.08 -13.03
C HIS A 240 -12.47 -8.26 -14.55
N ASP A 241 -12.82 -7.21 -15.29
CA ASP A 241 -12.90 -7.26 -16.75
C ASP A 241 -11.50 -7.48 -17.35
N TYR A 242 -10.48 -6.77 -16.84
CA TYR A 242 -9.07 -7.04 -17.17
C TYR A 242 -8.66 -8.49 -16.85
N LYS A 243 -9.09 -9.06 -15.72
CA LYS A 243 -8.78 -10.46 -15.37
C LYS A 243 -9.42 -11.51 -16.29
N ASN A 244 -10.36 -11.10 -17.13
CA ASN A 244 -11.01 -11.93 -18.13
C ASN A 244 -10.71 -11.44 -19.57
N SER A 245 -9.80 -10.49 -19.76
CA SER A 245 -9.40 -10.00 -21.09
C SER A 245 -8.38 -10.92 -21.77
N GLU A 246 -8.34 -10.85 -23.10
CA GLU A 246 -7.33 -11.55 -23.91
C GLU A 246 -5.91 -11.09 -23.54
N GLU A 247 -5.71 -9.81 -23.25
CA GLU A 247 -4.43 -9.24 -22.80
C GLU A 247 -3.88 -9.95 -21.55
N TYR A 248 -4.75 -10.28 -20.58
CA TYR A 248 -4.34 -10.95 -19.36
C TYR A 248 -4.16 -12.47 -19.53
N ALA A 249 -4.86 -13.07 -20.51
CA ALA A 249 -4.59 -14.44 -20.94
C ALA A 249 -3.23 -14.55 -21.63
N ASP A 250 -2.90 -13.60 -22.50
CA ASP A 250 -1.62 -13.49 -23.22
C ASP A 250 -0.46 -13.19 -22.26
N TYR A 251 -0.64 -12.26 -21.32
CA TYR A 251 0.31 -12.03 -20.23
C TYR A 251 0.61 -13.32 -19.45
N LYS A 252 -0.43 -14.10 -19.09
CA LYS A 252 -0.25 -15.40 -18.43
C LYS A 252 0.47 -16.43 -19.30
N ARG A 253 0.24 -16.44 -20.62
CA ARG A 253 0.94 -17.33 -21.56
C ARG A 253 2.44 -17.01 -21.57
N VAL A 254 2.80 -15.75 -21.84
CA VAL A 254 4.20 -15.30 -21.90
C VAL A 254 4.92 -15.52 -20.55
N VAL A 255 4.29 -15.17 -19.43
CA VAL A 255 4.85 -15.43 -18.09
C VAL A 255 5.07 -16.92 -17.84
N LYS A 256 4.16 -17.80 -18.28
CA LYS A 256 4.32 -19.24 -18.13
C LYS A 256 5.51 -19.74 -18.97
N GLU A 257 5.64 -19.29 -20.21
CA GLU A 257 6.73 -19.66 -21.11
C GLU A 257 8.09 -19.24 -20.54
N MET A 258 8.21 -18.00 -20.06
CA MET A 258 9.46 -17.46 -19.46
C MET A 258 9.93 -18.18 -18.18
N PHE A 259 9.08 -19.00 -17.53
CA PHE A 259 9.42 -19.72 -16.29
C PHE A 259 9.46 -21.26 -16.45
N VAL A 260 9.40 -21.80 -17.67
CA VAL A 260 9.57 -23.25 -17.93
C VAL A 260 11.02 -23.60 -18.33
N ASP A 261 11.71 -22.72 -19.06
CA ASP A 261 13.04 -22.97 -19.66
C ASP A 261 14.25 -22.94 -18.67
N HIS A 262 14.03 -23.18 -17.38
CA HIS A 262 15.08 -23.27 -16.35
C HIS A 262 15.06 -24.62 -15.61
N GLY A 263 14.75 -25.69 -16.36
CA GLY A 263 14.68 -27.08 -15.90
C GLY A 263 15.69 -28.01 -16.56
N VAL A 264 16.95 -27.60 -16.65
CA VAL A 264 18.11 -28.41 -17.09
C VAL A 264 19.29 -28.12 -16.16
#